data_AF-A0A973IMD2-F1
#
_entry.id   AF-A0A973IMD2-F1
#
_cell.length_a   1.000
_cell.length_b   1.000
_cell.length_c   1.000
_cell.angle_alpha   90.00
_cell.angle_beta   90.00
_cell.angle_gamma   90.00
#
_symmetry.space_group_name_H-M   'P 1'
#
loop_
_entity.id
_entity.type
_entity.pdbx_description
1 polymer ?
#
loop_
_entity_poly.entity_id
_entity_poly.type
_entity_poly.pdbx_seq_one_letter_code
_entity_poly.pdbx_strand_id
1 'polypeptide(L)'
;MKTLNVEKFKKLIIQASKNKEQSNNKNFEELNQLIDRINQLQSLIKQNKQRNMLYFVMYDIENNRVRNLIAKYLERKGLIRIQKSIFIADTPHAIYHEIKQTLQEVQEAYENNDSILIVPISTDEIKAMKIIGKNIDIEIITGNKDILFF
;
A
#
# COMPACT_ATOMS: atom_id res chain seq x y z
N MET A 1 -71.48 6.92 -29.96
CA MET A 1 -70.16 6.31 -30.24
C MET A 1 -69.03 7.12 -29.59
N LYS A 2 -68.66 6.88 -28.32
CA LYS A 2 -67.45 7.44 -27.68
C LYS A 2 -66.98 6.53 -26.54
N THR A 3 -66.49 5.34 -26.85
CA THR A 3 -65.90 4.43 -25.83
C THR A 3 -64.52 3.90 -26.20
N LEU A 4 -63.99 4.17 -27.40
CA LEU A 4 -62.68 3.67 -27.83
C LEU A 4 -61.43 4.44 -27.33
N ASN A 5 -61.59 5.56 -26.59
CA ASN A 5 -60.44 6.42 -26.26
C ASN A 5 -59.82 6.15 -24.87
N VAL A 6 -60.63 5.69 -23.90
CA VAL A 6 -60.17 5.51 -22.51
C VAL A 6 -59.30 4.26 -22.35
N GLU A 7 -59.64 3.14 -22.99
CA GLU A 7 -58.82 1.92 -22.94
C GLU A 7 -57.48 2.07 -23.66
N LYS A 8 -57.46 2.79 -24.78
CA LYS A 8 -56.22 3.09 -25.52
C LYS A 8 -55.28 3.96 -24.69
N PHE A 9 -55.82 4.96 -23.98
CA PHE A 9 -55.07 5.81 -23.08
C PHE A 9 -54.52 5.07 -21.85
N LYS A 10 -55.33 4.19 -21.23
CA LYS A 10 -54.85 3.32 -20.13
C LYS A 10 -53.71 2.40 -20.58
N LYS A 11 -53.79 1.81 -21.78
CA LYS A 11 -52.70 0.99 -22.36
C LYS A 11 -51.41 1.79 -22.57
N LEU A 12 -51.51 3.03 -23.05
CA LEU A 12 -50.36 3.92 -23.24
C LEU A 12 -49.66 4.27 -21.92
N ILE A 13 -50.40 4.56 -20.85
CA ILE A 13 -49.81 4.84 -19.52
C ILE A 13 -49.11 3.62 -18.94
N ILE A 14 -49.72 2.44 -19.06
CA ILE A 14 -49.12 1.18 -18.60
C ILE A 14 -47.83 0.89 -19.38
N GLN A 15 -47.83 1.13 -20.70
CA GLN A 15 -46.66 0.92 -21.54
C GLN A 15 -45.54 1.92 -21.25
N ALA A 16 -45.87 3.19 -21.01
CA ALA A 16 -44.90 4.19 -20.57
C ALA A 16 -44.27 3.86 -19.20
N SER A 17 -45.08 3.33 -18.27
CA SER A 17 -44.61 2.91 -16.94
C SER A 17 -43.67 1.71 -17.04
N LYS A 18 -44.03 0.68 -17.83
CA LYS A 18 -43.17 -0.49 -18.09
C LYS A 18 -41.86 -0.11 -18.78
N ASN A 19 -41.90 0.81 -19.75
CA ASN A 19 -40.69 1.28 -20.44
C ASN A 19 -39.75 2.02 -19.47
N LYS A 20 -40.30 2.80 -18.53
CA LYS A 20 -39.53 3.51 -17.51
C LYS A 20 -38.91 2.57 -16.46
N GLU A 21 -39.64 1.52 -16.07
CA GLU A 21 -39.10 0.45 -15.22
C GLU A 21 -37.98 -0.31 -15.93
N GLN A 22 -38.16 -0.65 -17.21
CA GLN A 22 -37.11 -1.31 -18.01
C GLN A 22 -35.88 -0.42 -18.20
N SER A 23 -36.04 0.88 -18.46
CA SER A 23 -34.89 1.79 -18.56
C SER A 23 -34.14 1.92 -17.24
N ASN A 24 -34.87 1.96 -16.11
CA ASN A 24 -34.26 2.05 -14.79
C ASN A 24 -33.51 0.76 -14.43
N ASN A 25 -34.09 -0.41 -14.70
CA ASN A 25 -33.44 -1.69 -14.47
C ASN A 25 -32.18 -1.85 -15.34
N LYS A 26 -32.24 -1.43 -16.60
CA LYS A 26 -31.07 -1.46 -17.50
C LYS A 26 -29.94 -0.55 -17.00
N ASN A 27 -30.26 0.68 -16.58
CA ASN A 27 -29.27 1.59 -16.00
C ASN A 27 -28.65 1.04 -14.71
N PHE A 28 -29.43 0.33 -13.90
CA PHE A 28 -28.94 -0.29 -12.68
C PHE A 28 -28.01 -1.48 -12.97
N GLU A 29 -28.34 -2.32 -13.96
CA GLU A 29 -27.48 -3.40 -14.43
C GLU A 29 -26.16 -2.87 -15.01
N GLU A 30 -26.20 -1.83 -15.83
CA GLU A 30 -24.99 -1.19 -16.39
C GLU A 30 -24.09 -0.60 -15.29
N LEU A 31 -24.68 0.02 -14.26
CA LEU A 31 -23.93 0.54 -13.11
C LEU A 31 -23.26 -0.58 -12.31
N ASN A 32 -23.97 -1.69 -12.07
CA ASN A 32 -23.40 -2.84 -11.36
C ASN A 32 -22.25 -3.48 -12.14
N GLN A 33 -22.39 -3.62 -13.46
CA GLN A 33 -21.31 -4.12 -14.33
C GLN A 33 -20.07 -3.23 -14.27
N LEU A 34 -20.24 -1.91 -14.19
CA LEU A 34 -19.13 -0.97 -14.02
C LEU A 34 -18.45 -1.14 -12.65
N ILE A 35 -19.23 -1.29 -11.58
CA ILE A 35 -18.71 -1.55 -10.23
C ILE A 35 -17.91 -2.85 -10.20
N ASP A 36 -18.42 -3.91 -10.80
CA ASP A 36 -17.72 -5.20 -10.89
C ASP A 36 -16.40 -5.08 -11.64
N ARG A 37 -16.38 -4.31 -12.74
CA ARG A 37 -15.15 -4.04 -13.50
C ARG A 37 -14.15 -3.22 -12.70
N ILE A 38 -14.60 -2.23 -11.92
CA ILE A 38 -13.74 -1.46 -11.01
C ILE A 38 -13.15 -2.37 -9.94
N ASN A 39 -13.95 -3.24 -9.32
CA ASN A 39 -13.49 -4.20 -8.32
C ASN A 39 -12.45 -5.18 -8.91
N GLN A 40 -12.68 -5.64 -10.14
CA GLN A 40 -11.72 -6.48 -10.86
C GLN A 40 -10.41 -5.73 -11.13
N LEU A 41 -10.46 -4.49 -11.62
CA LEU A 41 -9.26 -3.67 -11.83
C LEU A 41 -8.50 -3.42 -10.53
N GLN A 42 -9.20 -3.10 -9.43
CA GLN A 42 -8.59 -2.98 -8.10
C GLN A 42 -7.89 -4.28 -7.67
N SER A 43 -8.51 -5.43 -7.93
CA SER A 43 -7.91 -6.73 -7.61
C SER A 43 -6.65 -7.02 -8.44
N LEU A 44 -6.66 -6.68 -9.74
CA LEU A 44 -5.51 -6.82 -10.62
C LEU A 44 -4.36 -5.90 -10.21
N ILE A 45 -4.66 -4.65 -9.85
CA ILE A 45 -3.67 -3.69 -9.35
C ILE A 45 -3.08 -4.17 -8.02
N LYS A 46 -3.92 -4.69 -7.10
CA LYS A 46 -3.47 -5.24 -5.81
C LYS A 46 -2.61 -6.50 -5.98
N GLN A 47 -2.85 -7.31 -7.02
CA GLN A 47 -2.05 -8.49 -7.35
C GLN A 47 -0.73 -8.14 -8.06
N ASN A 48 -0.72 -7.10 -8.92
CA ASN A 48 0.48 -6.63 -9.61
C ASN A 48 1.39 -5.74 -8.77
N LYS A 49 0.92 -5.22 -7.63
CA LYS A 49 1.80 -4.59 -6.65
C LYS A 49 2.68 -5.69 -6.06
N GLN A 50 3.87 -5.85 -6.63
CA GLN A 50 4.94 -6.68 -6.07
C GLN A 50 4.98 -6.36 -4.57
N ARG A 51 4.72 -7.36 -3.72
CA ARG A 51 4.62 -7.12 -2.28
C ARG A 51 5.99 -6.72 -1.79
N ASN A 52 6.19 -5.41 -1.68
CA ASN A 52 7.31 -4.88 -0.94
C ASN A 52 7.27 -5.48 0.47
N MET A 53 8.46 -5.72 0.99
CA MET A 53 8.67 -6.21 2.32
C MET A 53 8.94 -5.00 3.20
N LEU A 54 8.16 -4.90 4.27
CA LEU A 54 8.35 -3.90 5.31
C LEU A 54 9.25 -4.50 6.39
N TYR A 55 10.34 -3.80 6.73
CA TYR A 55 11.28 -4.27 7.74
C TYR A 55 12.05 -3.13 8.37
N PHE A 56 12.52 -3.38 9.60
CA PHE A 56 13.53 -2.57 10.25
C PHE A 56 14.92 -3.11 9.99
N VAL A 57 15.89 -2.20 9.88
CA VAL A 57 17.32 -2.49 10.04
C VAL A 57 17.80 -1.70 11.25
N MET A 58 18.17 -2.42 12.30
CA MET A 58 18.71 -1.87 13.55
C MET A 58 20.13 -2.37 13.72
N TYR A 59 21.01 -1.56 14.26
CA TYR A 59 22.38 -1.99 14.52
C TYR A 59 22.94 -1.39 15.79
N ASP A 60 23.84 -2.13 16.42
CA ASP A 60 24.74 -1.63 17.44
C ASP A 60 26.17 -1.83 16.93
N ILE A 61 26.78 -0.74 16.48
CA ILE A 61 28.10 -0.70 15.84
C ILE A 61 28.92 0.36 16.55
N GLU A 62 30.01 -0.07 17.19
CA GLU A 62 30.89 0.80 17.96
C GLU A 62 31.74 1.68 17.02
N ASN A 63 32.24 1.11 15.92
CA ASN A 63 33.11 1.82 15.01
C ASN A 63 32.36 2.89 14.19
N ASN A 64 32.70 4.16 14.45
CA ASN A 64 32.12 5.33 13.77
C ASN A 64 32.22 5.28 12.24
N ARG A 65 33.33 4.79 11.70
CA ARG A 65 33.57 4.74 10.25
C ARG A 65 32.66 3.69 9.60
N VAL A 66 32.60 2.49 10.18
CA VAL A 66 31.75 1.39 9.70
C VAL A 66 30.28 1.79 9.76
N ARG A 67 29.84 2.34 10.90
CA ARG A 67 28.47 2.84 11.08
C ARG A 67 28.08 3.87 10.02
N ASN A 68 28.96 4.84 9.73
CA ASN A 68 28.69 5.85 8.71
C ASN A 68 28.63 5.26 7.29
N LEU A 69 29.43 4.25 6.99
CA LEU A 69 29.39 3.55 5.71
C LEU A 69 28.08 2.78 5.53
N ILE A 70 27.66 2.03 6.55
CA ILE A 70 26.38 1.30 6.54
C ILE A 70 25.21 2.27 6.42
N ALA A 71 25.18 3.35 7.22
CA ALA A 71 24.12 4.36 7.11
C ALA A 71 24.00 4.92 5.68
N LYS A 72 25.10 5.33 5.06
CA LYS A 72 25.11 5.83 3.67
C LYS A 72 24.70 4.76 2.66
N TYR A 73 25.04 3.50 2.90
CA TYR A 73 24.61 2.40 2.05
C TYR A 73 23.10 2.20 2.12
N LEU A 74 22.52 2.12 3.32
CA LEU A 74 21.08 1.94 3.53
C LEU A 74 20.29 3.10 2.93
N GLU A 75 20.71 4.35 3.16
CA GLU A 75 20.08 5.54 2.56
C GLU A 75 20.08 5.49 1.03
N ARG A 76 21.20 5.07 0.41
CA ARG A 76 21.29 4.89 -1.06
C ARG A 76 20.42 3.77 -1.59
N LYS A 77 20.11 2.77 -0.77
CA LYS A 77 19.17 1.68 -1.10
C LYS A 77 17.71 2.07 -0.90
N GLY A 78 17.43 3.30 -0.49
CA GLY A 78 16.07 3.82 -0.30
C GLY A 78 15.49 3.53 1.09
N LEU A 79 16.32 3.12 2.06
CA LEU A 79 15.88 2.98 3.45
C LEU A 79 15.81 4.35 4.11
N ILE A 80 14.77 4.55 4.92
CA ILE A 80 14.54 5.80 5.61
C ILE A 80 15.10 5.68 7.02
N ARG A 81 15.97 6.61 7.40
CA ARG A 81 16.54 6.67 8.73
C ARG A 81 15.56 7.32 9.71
N ILE A 82 15.12 6.55 10.71
CA ILE A 82 14.18 7.03 11.73
C ILE A 82 14.84 7.35 13.07
N GLN A 83 15.97 6.70 13.38
CA GLN A 83 16.82 7.02 14.51
C GLN A 83 18.30 6.84 14.15
N LYS A 84 19.20 7.22 15.07
CA LYS A 84 20.66 7.15 14.84
C LYS A 84 21.10 5.77 14.32
N SER A 85 20.54 4.69 14.86
CA SER A 85 20.89 3.33 14.47
C SER A 85 19.69 2.48 14.05
N ILE A 86 18.62 3.13 13.55
CA ILE A 86 17.41 2.44 13.10
C ILE A 86 16.94 3.01 11.77
N PHE A 87 16.69 2.10 10.84
CA PHE A 87 16.15 2.34 9.51
C PHE A 87 14.90 1.51 9.29
N ILE A 88 13.98 2.03 8.49
CA ILE A 88 12.78 1.34 8.02
C ILE A 88 12.80 1.31 6.49
N ALA A 89 12.31 0.22 5.92
CA ALA A 89 12.26 0.01 4.48
C ALA A 89 10.90 -0.54 4.07
N ASP A 90 10.39 -0.09 2.93
CA ASP A 90 9.36 -0.77 2.16
C ASP A 90 9.93 -1.06 0.76
N THR A 91 10.58 -2.21 0.60
CA THR A 91 11.33 -2.53 -0.63
C THR A 91 10.95 -3.87 -1.23
N PRO A 92 11.10 -4.09 -2.55
CA PRO A 92 10.95 -5.41 -3.15
C PRO A 92 11.84 -6.46 -2.48
N HIS A 93 11.40 -7.71 -2.50
CA HIS A 93 12.09 -8.84 -1.85
C HIS A 93 13.54 -9.02 -2.35
N ALA A 94 13.82 -8.69 -3.62
CA ALA A 94 15.17 -8.71 -4.18
C ALA A 94 16.11 -7.73 -3.48
N ILE A 95 15.64 -6.50 -3.22
CA ILE A 95 16.42 -5.47 -2.52
C ILE A 95 16.64 -5.86 -1.06
N TYR A 96 15.62 -6.43 -0.40
CA TYR A 96 15.76 -6.98 0.95
C TYR A 96 16.88 -8.04 1.02
N HIS A 97 16.90 -8.99 0.09
CA HIS A 97 17.95 -10.02 0.05
C HIS A 97 19.33 -9.43 -0.21
N GLU A 98 19.43 -8.48 -1.14
CA GLU A 98 20.69 -7.80 -1.45
C GLU A 98 21.24 -7.09 -0.21
N ILE A 99 20.40 -6.34 0.51
CA ILE A 99 20.79 -5.65 1.75
C ILE A 99 21.23 -6.64 2.80
N LYS A 100 20.45 -7.70 3.02
CA LYS A 100 20.78 -8.74 4.00
C LYS A 100 22.15 -9.34 3.70
N GLN A 101 22.38 -9.76 2.46
CA GLN A 101 23.65 -10.37 2.05
C GLN A 101 24.82 -9.39 2.20
N THR A 102 24.65 -8.14 1.75
CA THR A 102 25.70 -7.12 1.87
C THR A 102 26.08 -6.87 3.33
N LEU A 103 25.09 -6.79 4.23
CA LEU A 103 25.36 -6.57 5.65
C LEU A 103 26.03 -7.80 6.31
N GLN A 104 25.72 -9.01 5.87
CA GLN A 104 26.42 -10.23 6.31
C GLN A 104 27.89 -10.22 5.86
N GLU A 105 28.16 -9.91 4.60
CA GLU A 105 29.52 -9.81 4.06
C GLU A 105 30.34 -8.73 4.79
N VAL A 106 29.72 -7.58 5.09
CA VAL A 106 30.35 -6.52 5.89
C VAL A 106 30.62 -7.00 7.32
N GLN A 107 29.78 -7.82 7.92
CA GLN A 107 30.04 -8.35 9.26
C GLN A 107 31.22 -9.34 9.26
N GLU A 108 31.25 -10.24 8.28
CA GLU A 108 32.29 -11.27 8.12
C GLU A 108 33.66 -10.66 7.84
N ALA A 109 33.73 -9.62 7.00
CA ALA A 109 34.99 -8.98 6.61
C ALA A 109 35.72 -8.25 7.75
N TYR A 110 35.03 -7.92 8.84
CA TYR A 110 35.57 -7.12 9.94
C TYR A 110 35.77 -7.91 11.24
N GLU A 111 35.56 -9.24 11.26
CA GLU A 111 35.60 -10.11 12.47
C GLU A 111 34.92 -9.46 13.69
N ASN A 112 33.81 -8.77 13.44
CA ASN A 112 33.30 -7.80 14.38
C ASN A 112 32.21 -8.45 15.26
N ASN A 113 32.19 -8.11 16.55
CA ASN A 113 31.17 -8.56 17.51
C ASN A 113 29.93 -7.64 17.54
N ASP A 114 29.88 -6.64 16.64
CA ASP A 114 28.75 -5.74 16.47
C ASP A 114 27.48 -6.50 16.07
N SER A 115 26.31 -5.98 16.40
CA SER A 115 25.03 -6.64 16.10
C SER A 115 24.25 -5.87 15.05
N ILE A 116 23.70 -6.59 14.06
CA ILE A 116 22.78 -6.05 13.06
C ILE A 116 21.53 -6.92 13.05
N LEU A 117 20.38 -6.28 13.25
CA LEU A 117 19.06 -6.88 13.28
C LEU A 117 18.29 -6.42 12.06
N ILE A 118 17.78 -7.39 11.29
CA ILE A 118 16.85 -7.13 10.21
C ILE A 118 15.53 -7.80 10.61
N VAL A 119 14.50 -6.99 10.87
CA VAL A 119 13.24 -7.46 11.43
C VAL A 119 12.12 -7.23 10.43
N PRO A 120 11.64 -8.27 9.74
CA PRO A 120 10.41 -8.23 8.97
C PRO A 120 9.24 -7.88 9.87
N ILE A 121 8.39 -6.97 9.42
CA ILE A 121 7.19 -6.56 10.15
C ILE A 121 6.02 -6.41 9.18
N SER A 122 4.83 -6.59 9.70
CA SER A 122 3.59 -6.30 9.02
C SER A 122 3.24 -4.80 9.10
N THR A 123 2.36 -4.38 8.20
CA THR A 123 1.82 -3.02 8.23
C THR A 123 1.00 -2.74 9.49
N ASP A 124 0.34 -3.76 10.05
CA ASP A 124 -0.45 -3.63 11.28
C ASP A 124 0.44 -3.39 12.50
N GLU A 125 1.60 -4.05 12.59
CA GLU A 125 2.58 -3.83 13.66
C GLU A 125 3.16 -2.41 13.61
N ILE A 126 3.44 -1.85 12.43
CA ILE A 126 3.88 -0.45 12.31
C ILE A 126 2.78 0.51 12.77
N LYS A 127 1.51 0.28 12.42
CA LYS A 127 0.41 1.14 12.86
C LYS A 127 0.19 1.07 14.37
N ALA A 128 0.44 -0.09 14.98
CA ALA A 128 0.35 -0.28 16.42
C ALA A 128 1.55 0.33 17.19
N MET A 129 2.65 0.61 16.50
CA MET A 129 3.88 1.13 17.10
C MET A 129 3.63 2.42 17.89
N LYS A 130 4.22 2.49 19.08
CA LYS A 130 4.18 3.67 19.94
C LYS A 130 5.57 4.30 19.99
N ILE A 131 5.63 5.59 19.65
CA ILE A 131 6.86 6.37 19.73
C ILE A 131 6.78 7.22 21.01
N ILE A 132 7.81 7.13 21.84
CA ILE A 132 7.96 7.96 23.04
C ILE A 132 9.07 8.97 22.76
N GLY A 133 8.78 10.26 22.95
CA GLY A 133 9.73 11.34 22.72
C GLY A 133 9.44 12.10 21.43
N LYS A 134 10.48 12.44 20.65
CA LYS A 134 10.34 13.25 19.44
C LYS A 134 9.51 12.50 18.38
N ASN A 135 8.52 13.18 17.80
CA ASN A 135 7.70 12.62 16.72
C ASN A 135 8.57 12.21 15.53
N ILE A 136 8.33 11.00 15.03
CA ILE A 136 8.89 10.47 13.79
C ILE A 136 7.68 10.19 12.90
N ASP A 137 7.63 10.82 11.72
CA ASP A 137 6.50 10.67 10.79
C ASP A 137 6.60 9.37 9.98
N ILE A 138 6.33 8.25 10.65
CA ILE A 138 6.42 6.90 10.06
C ILE A 138 5.23 6.61 9.11
N GLU A 139 4.13 7.35 9.27
CA GLU A 139 2.93 7.22 8.42
C GLU A 139 3.22 7.49 6.93
N ILE A 140 4.16 8.39 6.63
CA ILE A 140 4.60 8.71 5.25
C ILE A 140 5.21 7.48 4.58
N ILE A 141 5.87 6.63 5.37
CA ILE A 141 6.69 5.51 4.91
C ILE A 141 5.81 4.32 4.51
N THR A 142 4.71 4.10 5.24
CA THR A 142 3.78 2.98 4.97
C THR A 142 2.81 3.24 3.81
N GLY A 143 2.93 4.37 3.11
CA GLY A 143 2.06 4.72 1.99
C GLY A 143 0.60 4.95 2.37
N ASN A 144 0.29 5.24 3.65
CA ASN A 144 -1.07 5.55 4.11
C ASN A 144 -1.45 7.03 3.94
N LYS A 145 -0.60 7.86 3.31
CA LYS A 145 -0.95 9.21 2.87
C LYS A 145 -0.74 9.30 1.35
N ASP A 146 -1.84 9.40 0.62
CA ASP A 146 -1.85 9.63 -0.83
C ASP A 146 -1.37 11.05 -1.20
N ILE A 147 -1.26 11.97 -0.23
CA ILE A 147 -0.95 13.37 -0.46
C ILE A 147 -0.03 13.90 0.65
N LEU A 148 1.16 14.38 0.25
CA LEU A 148 2.08 15.15 1.08
C LEU A 148 1.78 16.64 0.83
N PHE A 149 1.43 17.39 1.87
CA PHE A 149 1.38 18.86 1.80
C PHE A 149 2.69 19.40 2.38
N PHE A 150 3.36 20.25 1.61
CA PHE A 150 4.52 21.04 1.99
C PHE A 150 4.13 22.52 2.00
#